data_AF-A0A2E9I554-F1
#
_entry.id   AF-A0A2E9I554-F1
#
_cell.length_a   1.000
_cell.length_b   1.000
_cell.length_c   1.000
_cell.angle_alpha   90.00
_cell.angle_beta   90.00
_cell.angle_gamma   90.00
#
_symmetry.space_group_name_H-M   'P 1'
#
loop_
_entity.id
_entity.type
_entity.pdbx_description
1 polymer ?
#
loop_
_entity_poly.entity_id
_entity_poly.type
_entity_poly.pdbx_seq_one_letter_code
_entity_poly.pdbx_strand_id
1 'polypeptide(L)' 'MAKATQPRRNALRHALAATLMRLDDGAFGYCEACGDDIAVKRLELNPTARRCISCASS' A
#
# COMPACT_ATOMS: atom_id res chain seq x y z
N MET A 1 9.46 19.48 -21.73
CA MET A 1 9.26 19.42 -20.26
C MET A 1 8.52 18.12 -19.93
N ALA A 2 9.22 17.04 -19.57
CA ALA A 2 8.63 15.72 -19.30
C ALA A 2 9.21 15.02 -18.06
N LYS A 3 10.20 15.64 -17.39
CA LYS A 3 10.98 15.00 -16.31
C LYS A 3 10.37 15.18 -14.90
N ALA A 4 9.41 16.09 -14.71
CA ALA A 4 8.83 16.38 -13.40
C ALA A 4 7.98 15.22 -12.81
N THR A 5 7.54 14.26 -13.64
CA THR A 5 6.66 13.15 -13.23
C THR A 5 7.41 11.85 -12.90
N GLN A 6 8.70 11.77 -13.25
CA GLN A 6 9.50 10.55 -13.11
C GLN A 6 9.63 10.04 -11.66
N PRO A 7 9.93 10.87 -10.63
CA PRO A 7 10.12 10.37 -9.27
C PRO A 7 8.83 9.79 -8.69
N ARG A 8 7.68 10.43 -8.93
CA ARG A 8 6.37 9.93 -8.49
C ARG A 8 6.03 8.58 -9.12
N ARG A 9 6.33 8.42 -10.42
CA ARG A 9 6.12 7.16 -11.12
C ARG A 9 6.98 6.04 -10.53
N ASN A 10 8.24 6.31 -10.23
CA ASN A 10 9.14 5.32 -9.63
C ASN A 10 8.69 4.93 -8.22
N ALA A 11 8.27 5.90 -7.40
CA ALA A 11 7.73 5.64 -6.07
C ALA A 11 6.49 4.71 -6.12
N LEU A 12 5.58 4.96 -7.06
CA LEU A 12 4.41 4.10 -7.25
C LEU A 12 4.80 2.68 -7.68
N ARG A 13 5.78 2.53 -8.58
CA ARG A 13 6.29 1.21 -8.99
C ARG A 13 6.86 0.44 -7.81
N HIS A 14 7.64 1.09 -6.94
CA HIS A 14 8.18 0.46 -5.74
C HIS A 14 7.08 0.08 -4.75
N ALA A 15 6.06 0.93 -4.59
CA ALA A 15 4.92 0.64 -3.72
C ALA A 15 4.16 -0.60 -4.21
N LEU A 16 3.91 -0.71 -5.52
CA LEU A 16 3.26 -1.88 -6.13
C LEU A 16 4.10 -3.16 -6.01
N ALA A 17 5.43 -3.07 -6.22
CA ALA A 17 6.31 -4.21 -6.05
C ALA A 17 6.28 -4.73 -4.60
N ALA A 18 6.32 -3.83 -3.61
CA ALA A 18 6.18 -4.22 -2.21
C ALA A 18 4.80 -4.84 -1.91
N THR A 19 3.72 -4.32 -2.51
CA THR A 19 2.38 -4.92 -2.38
C THR A 19 2.35 -6.35 -2.91
N LEU A 20 2.94 -6.63 -4.07
CA LEU A 20 3.01 -7.98 -4.64
C LEU A 20 3.79 -8.92 -3.72
N MET A 21 4.93 -8.49 -3.19
CA MET A 21 5.69 -9.31 -2.22
C MET A 21 4.87 -9.66 -0.98
N ARG A 22 4.04 -8.73 -0.49
CA ARG A 22 3.16 -8.99 0.66
C ARG A 22 2.01 -9.94 0.33
N LEU A 23 1.52 -9.93 -0.90
CA LEU A 23 0.55 -10.91 -1.37
C LEU A 23 1.17 -12.31 -1.33
N ASP A 24 2.40 -12.44 -1.84
CA ASP A 24 3.13 -13.72 -1.86
C ASP A 24 3.44 -14.24 -0.44
N ASP A 25 3.75 -13.34 0.50
CA ASP A 25 4.01 -13.66 1.91
C ASP A 25 2.73 -13.88 2.75
N GLY A 26 1.54 -13.70 2.17
CA GLY A 26 0.27 -13.78 2.90
C GLY A 26 0.01 -12.62 3.87
N ALA A 27 0.89 -11.61 3.89
CA ALA A 27 0.77 -10.43 4.73
C ALA A 27 -0.10 -9.32 4.10
N PHE A 28 -0.59 -9.51 2.87
CA PHE A 28 -1.49 -8.56 2.22
C PHE A 28 -2.85 -8.55 2.89
N GLY A 29 -3.38 -7.35 3.12
CA GLY A 29 -4.64 -7.16 3.83
C GLY A 29 -4.49 -6.92 5.32
N TYR A 30 -3.28 -7.00 5.88
CA TYR A 30 -3.03 -6.75 7.31
C TYR A 30 -2.28 -5.44 7.55
N CYS A 31 -2.61 -4.75 8.64
CA CYS A 31 -1.99 -3.49 9.04
C CYS A 31 -0.57 -3.72 9.58
N GLU A 32 0.44 -3.03 9.03
CA GLU A 32 1.83 -3.14 9.53
C GLU A 32 2.03 -2.61 10.95
N ALA A 33 1.09 -1.81 11.46
CA ALA A 33 1.23 -1.17 12.78
C ALA A 33 0.53 -1.94 13.90
N CYS A 34 -0.66 -2.48 13.66
CA CYS A 34 -1.45 -3.19 14.68
C CYS A 34 -1.72 -4.66 14.36
N GLY A 35 -1.46 -5.12 13.14
CA GLY A 35 -1.75 -6.49 12.70
C GLY A 35 -3.20 -6.73 12.26
N ASP A 36 -4.13 -5.80 12.54
CA ASP A 36 -5.55 -5.96 12.17
C ASP A 36 -5.79 -5.91 10.66
N ASP A 37 -6.95 -6.43 10.24
CA ASP A 37 -7.42 -6.37 8.87
C ASP A 37 -7.57 -4.93 8.34
N ILE A 38 -7.07 -4.70 7.14
CA ILE A 38 -7.32 -3.50 6.35
C ILE A 38 -8.64 -3.71 5.61
N ALA A 39 -9.60 -2.81 5.83
CA ALA A 39 -10.91 -2.87 5.18
C ALA A 39 -10.79 -3.07 3.65
N VAL A 40 -11.51 -4.06 3.11
CA VAL A 40 -11.45 -4.44 1.69
C VAL A 40 -11.67 -3.25 0.76
N LYS A 41 -12.68 -2.41 1.03
CA LYS A 41 -12.97 -1.20 0.24
C LYS A 41 -11.76 -0.25 0.14
N ARG A 42 -10.89 -0.20 1.17
CA ARG A 42 -9.67 0.61 1.15
C ARG A 42 -8.61 0.01 0.22
N LEU A 43 -8.50 -1.32 0.18
CA LEU A 43 -7.58 -2.04 -0.70
C LEU A 43 -8.06 -1.99 -2.16
N GLU A 44 -9.36 -2.05 -2.41
CA GLU A 44 -9.95 -1.85 -3.74
C GLU A 44 -9.65 -0.46 -4.31
N LEU A 45 -9.72 0.58 -3.46
CA LEU A 45 -9.39 1.96 -3.85
C LEU A 45 -7.88 2.20 -3.93
N ASN A 46 -7.11 1.60 -3.02
CA ASN A 46 -5.66 1.72 -2.98
C ASN A 46 -5.00 0.40 -2.49
N PRO A 47 -4.53 -0.46 -3.41
CA PRO A 47 -3.90 -1.72 -3.04
C PRO A 47 -2.52 -1.54 -2.39
N THR A 48 -1.95 -0.33 -2.43
CA THR A 48 -0.66 -0.04 -1.77
C THR A 48 -0.83 0.42 -0.32
N ALA A 49 -2.06 0.44 0.21
CA ALA A 49 -2.32 0.77 1.60
C ALA A 49 -1.74 -0.29 2.55
N ARG A 50 -0.84 0.15 3.44
CA ARG A 50 -0.15 -0.72 4.42
C ARG A 50 -0.72 -0.66 5.84
N ARG A 51 -1.61 0.30 6.10
CA ARG A 51 -2.19 0.58 7.42
C ARG A 51 -3.71 0.63 7.34
N CYS A 52 -4.37 0.13 8.40
CA CYS A 52 -5.81 0.26 8.60
C CYS A 52 -6.19 1.74 8.80
N ILE A 53 -7.49 2.03 8.75
CA ILE A 53 -7.96 3.43 8.84
C ILE A 53 -7.59 4.06 10.18
N SER A 54 -7.72 3.30 11.28
CA SER A 54 -7.42 3.75 12.64
C SER A 54 -5.95 4.17 12.81
N CYS A 55 -5.01 3.34 12.33
CA CYS A 55 -3.58 3.65 12.37
C CYS A 55 -3.15 4.70 11.34
N ALA A 56 -3.94 4.93 10.28
CA ALA A 56 -3.64 5.98 9.33
C ALA A 56 -4.13 7.36 9.79
N SER A 57 -5.14 7.41 10.66
CA SER A 57 -5.66 8.63 11.28
C SER A 57 -4.99 8.99 12.61
N SER A 58 -4.16 8.09 13.17
CA SER A 58 -3.42 8.27 14.42
C SER A 58 -2.10 9.00 14.23
#